data_AF-A0A358XRC6-F1
#
_entry.id   AF-A0A358XRC6-F1
#
_cell.length_a   1.000
_cell.length_b   1.000
_cell.length_c   1.000
_cell.angle_alpha   90.00
_cell.angle_beta   90.00
_cell.angle_gamma   90.00
#
_symmetry.space_group_name_H-M   'P 1'
#
loop_
_entity.id
_entity.type
_entity.pdbx_description
1 polymer ?
#
loop_
_entity_poly.entity_id
_entity_poly.type
_entity_poly.pdbx_seq_one_letter_code
_entity_poly.pdbx_strand_id
1 'polypeptide(L)'
;YRDATILKDTVIRDGEKNVLVNFDIYEGPKYYVGNIVWTGNAKYSDTLLNKILGVKRGDVFSEEKLNAKLLGGGRNADDISSIYMNDGYLTFSVDPEQTGIYND
;
A
#
# COMPACT_ATOMS: atom_id res chain seq x y z
N TYR A 1 6.29 1.85 5.57
CA TYR A 1 6.31 1.82 7.04
C TYR A 1 5.34 2.88 7.54
N ARG A 2 4.27 2.49 8.23
CA ARG A 2 3.16 3.40 8.57
C ARG A 2 3.50 4.32 9.74
N ASP A 3 4.19 3.78 10.75
CA ASP A 3 4.51 4.48 12.00
C ASP A 3 5.98 4.93 12.06
N ALA A 4 6.60 5.15 10.90
CA ALA A 4 7.99 5.57 10.86
C ALA A 4 8.15 6.97 11.48
N THR A 5 9.09 7.12 12.40
CA THR A 5 9.38 8.37 13.11
C THR A 5 10.87 8.65 13.08
N ILE A 6 11.24 9.91 12.82
CA ILE A 6 12.62 10.37 13.01
C ILE A 6 12.84 10.52 14.51
N LEU A 7 13.74 9.71 15.07
CA LEU A 7 14.10 9.76 16.50
C LEU A 7 15.04 10.92 16.79
N LYS A 8 15.96 11.18 15.87
CA LYS A 8 16.96 12.24 16.01
C LYS A 8 17.48 12.64 14.63
N ASP A 9 17.60 13.93 14.41
CA ASP A 9 18.37 14.49 13.31
C ASP A 9 19.63 15.18 13.88
N THR A 10 20.74 15.09 13.16
CA THR A 10 21.96 15.81 13.52
C THR A 10 22.64 16.30 12.27
N VAL A 11 22.81 17.61 12.20
CA VAL A 11 23.51 18.29 11.11
C VAL A 11 24.91 18.65 11.61
N ILE A 12 25.92 18.04 11.01
CA ILE A 12 27.33 18.24 11.34
C ILE A 12 27.97 18.96 10.17
N ARG A 13 28.66 20.08 10.41
CA ARG A 13 29.54 20.67 9.38
C ARG A 13 30.79 19.81 9.27
N ASP A 14 31.01 19.24 8.09
CA ASP A 14 32.19 18.43 7.76
C ASP A 14 33.15 19.25 6.87
N GLY A 15 33.89 20.16 7.50
CA GLY A 15 34.78 21.09 6.80
C GLY A 15 34.08 22.37 6.27
N GLU A 16 34.79 23.16 5.46
CA GLU A 16 34.30 24.48 5.00
C GLU A 16 33.20 24.41 3.93
N LYS A 17 33.07 23.27 3.24
CA LYS A 17 32.14 23.12 2.10
C LYS A 17 31.19 21.92 2.20
N ASN A 18 31.34 21.04 3.19
CA ASN A 18 30.43 19.90 3.33
C ASN A 18 29.60 20.00 4.61
N VAL A 19 28.39 19.46 4.51
CA VAL A 19 27.47 19.30 5.62
C VAL A 19 27.00 17.86 5.59
N LEU A 20 27.15 17.19 6.73
CA LEU A 20 26.75 15.81 6.96
C LEU A 20 25.44 15.85 7.73
N VAL A 21 24.41 15.21 7.18
CA VAL A 21 23.09 15.13 7.81
C VAL A 21 22.84 13.68 8.18
N ASN A 22 22.78 13.41 9.48
CA ASN A 22 22.46 12.09 10.03
C ASN A 22 21.01 12.07 10.51
N PHE A 23 20.29 11.02 10.15
CA PHE A 23 18.94 10.74 10.65
C PHE A 23 18.94 9.39 11.35
N ASP A 24 18.59 9.37 12.63
CA ASP A 24 18.16 8.15 13.30
C ASP A 24 16.65 8.00 13.08
N ILE A 25 16.27 6.94 12.37
CA ILE A 25 14.88 6.67 11.99
C ILE A 25 14.42 5.40 12.71
N TYR A 26 13.26 5.48 13.36
CA TYR A 26 12.50 4.33 13.81
C TYR A 26 11.50 3.96 12.71
N GLU A 27 11.63 2.79 12.11
CA GLU A 27 10.73 2.36 11.03
C GLU A 27 9.34 1.93 11.54
N GLY A 28 9.18 1.66 12.83
CA GLY A 28 7.95 1.11 13.39
C GLY A 28 7.75 -0.39 13.11
N PRO A 29 6.66 -0.98 13.64
CA PRO A 29 6.36 -2.40 13.45
C PRO A 29 5.96 -2.70 12.00
N LYS A 30 6.29 -3.91 11.55
CA LYS A 30 5.82 -4.43 10.25
C LYS A 30 4.42 -5.01 10.44
N TYR A 31 3.47 -4.49 9.67
CA TYR A 31 2.14 -5.05 9.60
C TYR A 31 2.07 -6.10 8.48
N TYR A 32 1.21 -7.09 8.66
CA TYR A 32 1.02 -8.17 7.71
C TYR A 32 -0.41 -8.19 7.19
N VAL A 33 -0.58 -8.56 5.93
CA VAL A 33 -1.89 -8.72 5.30
C VAL A 33 -2.61 -9.89 5.98
N GLY A 34 -3.78 -9.60 6.54
CA GLY A 34 -4.67 -10.59 7.16
C GLY A 34 -5.55 -11.31 6.14
N ASN A 35 -6.81 -11.54 6.51
CA ASN A 35 -7.83 -12.02 5.57
C ASN A 35 -8.34 -10.88 4.71
N ILE A 36 -8.51 -11.14 3.41
CA ILE A 36 -9.08 -10.20 2.45
C ILE A 36 -10.50 -10.64 2.15
N VAL A 37 -11.45 -9.73 2.32
CA VAL A 37 -12.87 -9.97 2.06
C VAL A 37 -13.34 -8.90 1.10
N TRP A 38 -14.02 -9.30 0.03
CA TRP A 38 -14.62 -8.39 -0.93
C TRP A 38 -16.13 -8.30 -0.68
N THR A 39 -16.66 -7.09 -0.75
CA THR A 39 -18.09 -6.83 -0.63
C THR A 39 -18.54 -5.87 -1.73
N GLY A 40 -19.70 -6.12 -2.33
CA GLY A 40 -20.24 -5.28 -3.41
C GLY A 40 -19.70 -5.59 -4.82
N ASN A 41 -18.81 -6.57 -4.96
CA ASN A 41 -18.29 -7.03 -6.25
C ASN A 41 -19.23 -8.03 -6.94
N ALA A 42 -20.28 -7.55 -7.59
CA ALA A 42 -21.21 -8.42 -8.34
C ALA A 42 -20.65 -8.92 -9.68
N LYS A 43 -19.71 -8.17 -10.30
CA LYS A 43 -19.20 -8.44 -11.64
C LYS A 43 -18.01 -9.41 -11.66
N TYR A 44 -17.08 -9.29 -10.73
CA TYR A 44 -15.88 -10.13 -10.64
C TYR A 44 -15.84 -10.91 -9.33
N SER A 45 -15.44 -12.17 -9.41
CA SER A 45 -15.26 -13.01 -8.22
C SER A 45 -14.07 -12.56 -7.37
N ASP A 46 -14.18 -12.80 -6.07
CA ASP A 46 -13.13 -12.58 -5.08
C ASP A 46 -11.80 -13.21 -5.51
N THR A 47 -11.84 -14.41 -6.10
CA THR A 47 -10.66 -15.12 -6.60
C THR A 47 -9.91 -14.32 -7.67
N LEU A 48 -10.64 -13.70 -8.61
CA LEU A 48 -10.02 -12.89 -9.65
C LEU A 48 -9.46 -11.59 -9.06
N LEU A 49 -10.22 -10.91 -8.20
CA LEU A 49 -9.78 -9.68 -7.54
C LEU A 49 -8.53 -9.91 -6.69
N ASN A 50 -8.48 -11.01 -5.92
CA ASN A 50 -7.30 -11.41 -5.15
C ASN A 50 -6.09 -11.68 -6.04
N LYS A 51 -6.29 -12.29 -7.22
CA LYS A 51 -5.19 -12.54 -8.17
C LYS A 51 -4.59 -11.23 -8.70
N ILE A 52 -5.43 -10.23 -8.99
CA ILE A 52 -5.00 -8.92 -9.49
C ILE A 52 -4.31 -8.12 -8.39
N LEU A 53 -4.91 -8.11 -7.19
CA LEU A 53 -4.35 -7.48 -5.99
C LEU A 53 -2.93 -8.01 -5.71
N GLY A 54 -2.70 -9.30 -5.96
CA GLY A 54 -1.35 -9.88 -5.94
C GLY A 54 -0.72 -9.85 -4.55
N VAL A 55 -1.54 -9.82 -3.50
CA VAL A 55 -1.15 -9.91 -2.10
C VAL A 55 -1.78 -11.14 -1.48
N LYS A 56 -1.04 -11.78 -0.58
CA LYS A 56 -1.46 -12.98 0.13
C LYS A 56 -1.44 -12.73 1.62
N ARG A 57 -2.23 -13.53 2.35
CA ARG A 57 -2.17 -13.54 3.81
C ARG A 57 -0.74 -13.81 4.26
N GLY A 58 -0.23 -12.98 5.16
CA GLY A 58 1.15 -13.04 5.67
C GLY A 58 2.16 -12.21 4.86
N ASP A 59 1.77 -11.60 3.74
CA ASP A 59 2.64 -10.63 3.06
C ASP A 59 2.80 -9.37 3.91
N VAL A 60 3.95 -8.70 3.80
CA VAL A 60 4.16 -7.39 4.44
C VAL A 60 3.19 -6.38 3.84
N PHE A 61 2.40 -5.75 4.72
CA PHE A 61 1.43 -4.75 4.33
C PHE A 61 2.14 -3.47 3.85
N SER A 62 1.70 -2.99 2.69
CA SER A 62 2.11 -1.69 2.14
C SER A 62 0.88 -1.01 1.58
N GLU A 63 0.52 0.12 2.19
CA GLU A 63 -0.60 0.96 1.76
C GLU A 63 -0.41 1.48 0.33
N GLU A 64 0.81 1.87 -0.02
CA GLU A 64 1.16 2.30 -1.37
C GLU A 64 0.91 1.18 -2.40
N LYS A 65 1.39 -0.05 -2.09
CA LYS A 65 1.20 -1.21 -2.98
C LYS A 65 -0.28 -1.58 -3.11
N LEU A 66 -1.02 -1.53 -2.00
CA LEU A 66 -2.46 -1.78 -2.00
C LEU A 66 -3.17 -0.76 -2.90
N ASN A 67 -2.96 0.53 -2.66
CA ASN A 67 -3.59 1.61 -3.42
C ASN A 67 -3.22 1.56 -4.90
N ALA A 68 -1.96 1.26 -5.23
CA ALA A 68 -1.52 1.07 -6.62
C ALA A 68 -2.24 -0.09 -7.31
N LYS A 69 -2.62 -1.13 -6.57
CA LYS A 69 -3.37 -2.29 -7.09
C LYS A 69 -4.88 -2.09 -7.11
N LEU A 70 -5.40 -1.14 -6.35
CA LEU A 70 -6.81 -0.77 -6.35
C LEU A 70 -7.13 0.32 -7.38
N LEU A 71 -6.28 1.36 -7.45
CA LEU A 71 -6.52 2.64 -8.12
C LEU A 71 -5.30 3.12 -8.94
N GLY A 72 -4.48 2.19 -9.44
CA GLY A 72 -3.23 2.49 -10.12
C GLY A 72 -3.35 3.44 -11.33
N GLY A 73 -4.52 3.49 -11.97
CA GLY A 73 -4.93 4.60 -12.85
C GLY A 73 -4.09 4.82 -14.12
N GLY A 74 -3.19 3.89 -14.45
CA GLY A 74 -2.31 3.95 -15.61
C GLY A 74 -2.91 3.29 -16.85
N ARG A 75 -2.51 3.72 -18.04
CA ARG A 75 -3.00 3.19 -19.34
C ARG A 75 -2.74 1.69 -19.56
N ASN A 76 -1.80 1.11 -18.81
CA ASN A 76 -1.46 -0.32 -18.77
C ASN A 76 -1.42 -0.82 -17.32
N ALA A 77 -2.22 -0.23 -16.42
CA ALA A 77 -2.17 -0.59 -15.02
C ALA A 77 -2.88 -1.95 -14.79
N ASP A 78 -2.14 -2.89 -14.21
CA ASP A 78 -2.66 -4.18 -13.74
C ASP A 78 -3.30 -4.00 -12.35
N ASP A 79 -4.32 -3.15 -12.30
CA ASP A 79 -5.06 -2.79 -11.09
C ASP A 79 -6.57 -3.00 -11.28
N ILE A 80 -7.29 -3.01 -10.16
CA ILE A 80 -8.71 -3.35 -10.16
C ILE A 80 -9.53 -2.25 -10.85
N SER A 81 -9.19 -0.97 -10.68
CA SER A 81 -9.94 0.09 -11.36
C SER A 81 -9.88 -0.03 -12.88
N SER A 82 -8.72 -0.41 -13.44
CA SER A 82 -8.54 -0.57 -14.89
C SER A 82 -9.40 -1.69 -15.48
N ILE A 83 -9.57 -2.83 -14.79
CA ILE A 83 -10.43 -3.90 -15.32
C ILE A 83 -11.90 -3.46 -15.42
N TYR A 84 -12.39 -2.69 -14.44
CA TYR A 84 -13.73 -2.13 -14.49
C TYR A 84 -13.85 -1.07 -15.59
N MET A 85 -12.88 -0.17 -15.72
CA MET A 85 -12.90 0.84 -16.79
C MET A 85 -12.89 0.21 -18.20
N ASN A 86 -12.08 -0.83 -18.40
CA ASN A 86 -12.01 -1.56 -19.67
C ASN A 86 -13.32 -2.28 -20.02
N ASP A 87 -14.09 -2.70 -19.02
CA ASP A 87 -15.42 -3.31 -19.19
C ASP A 87 -16.55 -2.25 -19.36
N GLY A 88 -16.21 -0.97 -19.47
CA GLY A 88 -17.15 0.12 -19.76
C GLY A 88 -17.72 0.82 -18.53
N TYR A 89 -17.21 0.54 -17.32
CA TYR A 89 -17.60 1.27 -16.12
C TYR A 89 -16.89 2.63 -16.07
N LEU A 90 -17.64 3.70 -16.29
CA LEU A 90 -17.11 5.07 -16.28
C LEU A 90 -16.55 5.49 -14.91
N THR A 91 -17.11 4.93 -13.83
CA THR A 91 -16.74 5.23 -12.45
C THR A 91 -16.53 3.95 -11.67
N PHE A 92 -15.44 3.91 -10.91
CA PHE A 92 -15.12 2.84 -9.97
C PHE A 92 -14.75 3.47 -8.63
N SER A 93 -15.24 2.89 -7.54
CA SER A 93 -14.92 3.31 -6.18
C SER A 93 -14.70 2.08 -5.33
N VAL A 94 -13.67 2.13 -4.49
CA VAL A 94 -13.33 1.09 -3.52
C VAL A 94 -12.84 1.79 -2.27
N ASP A 95 -13.31 1.30 -1.13
CA ASP A 95 -12.93 1.80 0.18
C ASP A 95 -12.31 0.65 0.99
N PRO A 96 -10.97 0.59 1.12
CA PRO A 96 -10.31 -0.49 1.84
C PRO A 96 -10.38 -0.24 3.35
N GLU A 97 -11.23 -1.00 4.05
CA GLU A 97 -11.28 -0.98 5.51
C GLU A 97 -10.29 -1.97 6.14
N GLN A 98 -9.59 -1.52 7.19
CA GLN A 98 -8.65 -2.35 7.97
C GLN A 98 -9.34 -2.85 9.24
N THR A 99 -9.72 -4.12 9.26
CA THR A 99 -10.59 -4.69 10.31
C THR A 99 -9.84 -5.41 11.44
N GLY A 100 -8.50 -5.43 11.43
CA GLY A 100 -7.74 -5.96 12.57
C GLY A 100 -6.22 -5.89 12.38
N ILE A 101 -5.54 -5.35 13.38
CA ILE A 101 -4.09 -5.46 13.55
C ILE A 101 -3.87 -6.68 14.44
N TYR A 102 -3.37 -7.77 13.87
CA TYR A 102 -2.91 -8.91 14.68
C TYR A 102 -1.48 -8.63 15.14
N ASN A 103 -1.34 -8.08 16.34
CA ASN A 103 -0.10 -8.12 17.10
C ASN A 103 -0.15 -9.39 17.95
N ASP A 104 0.57 -10.44 17.55
CA ASP A 104 0.98 -11.51 18.46
C ASP A 104 2.41 -11.22 18.93
#